data_AF-A0A7V8Y0G1-F1
#
_entry.id   AF-A0A7V8Y0G1-F1
#
_cell.length_a   1.000
_cell.length_b   1.000
_cell.length_c   1.000
_cell.angle_alpha   90.00
_cell.angle_beta   90.00
_cell.angle_gamma   90.00
#
_symmetry.space_group_name_H-M   'P 1'
#
loop_
_entity.id
_entity.type
_entity.pdbx_description
1 polymer ?
#
loop_
_entity_poly.entity_id
_entity_poly.type
_entity_poly.pdbx_seq_one_letter_code
_entity_poly.pdbx_strand_id
1 'polypeptide(L)'
;VGLRAAQLAGTPRLLEATVDRDLLLRGLRLAGLVYRFPPEFDRAAFERAYTPGAQITHRLSVRRHAAAKRASMAAHVSQTGGGESERTLAALLRIPGPIFGWVLGTEWYVRRDPGVGAAVS
;
A
#
# COMPACT_ATOMS: atom_id res chain seq x y z
N VAL A 1 -0.31 3.56 -15.23
CA VAL A 1 -0.31 2.35 -16.09
C VAL A 1 -1.56 1.48 -15.92
N GLY A 2 -2.05 1.23 -14.69
CA GLY A 2 -3.21 0.34 -14.44
C GLY A 2 -4.49 0.71 -15.19
N LEU A 3 -4.90 1.99 -15.17
CA LEU A 3 -6.06 2.46 -15.93
C LEU A 3 -5.95 2.19 -17.43
N ARG A 4 -4.77 2.46 -18.03
CA ARG A 4 -4.56 2.26 -19.46
C ARG A 4 -4.61 0.77 -19.83
N ALA A 5 -4.03 -0.10 -19.02
CA ALA A 5 -4.12 -1.54 -19.21
C ALA A 5 -5.57 -2.03 -19.14
N ALA A 6 -6.35 -1.54 -18.16
CA ALA A 6 -7.76 -1.89 -18.01
C ALA A 6 -8.61 -1.45 -19.21
N GLN A 7 -8.34 -0.28 -19.78
CA GLN A 7 -8.99 0.19 -21.01
C GLN A 7 -8.67 -0.71 -22.21
N LEU A 8 -7.39 -1.07 -22.39
CA LEU A 8 -6.96 -1.94 -23.49
C LEU A 8 -7.54 -3.36 -23.36
N ALA A 9 -7.66 -3.87 -22.13
CA ALA A 9 -8.23 -5.19 -21.86
C ALA A 9 -9.77 -5.19 -21.84
N GLY A 10 -10.44 -4.05 -21.99
CA GLY A 10 -11.89 -3.94 -21.87
C GLY A 10 -12.42 -4.30 -20.48
N THR A 11 -11.58 -4.19 -19.44
CA THR A 11 -11.96 -4.56 -18.08
C THR A 11 -12.99 -3.55 -17.55
N PRO A 12 -14.22 -3.98 -17.21
CA PRO A 12 -15.31 -3.04 -16.89
C PRO A 12 -15.08 -2.29 -15.58
N ARG A 13 -14.26 -2.81 -14.67
CA ARG A 13 -13.96 -2.22 -13.37
C ARG A 13 -12.51 -2.43 -13.01
N LEU A 14 -11.86 -1.37 -12.52
CA LEU A 14 -10.51 -1.41 -11.98
C LEU A 14 -10.54 -1.00 -10.51
N LEU A 15 -9.89 -1.81 -9.66
CA LEU A 15 -9.64 -1.47 -8.26
C LEU A 15 -8.15 -1.17 -8.11
N GLU A 16 -7.81 0.12 -8.06
CA GLU A 16 -6.44 0.57 -7.85
C GLU A 16 -6.10 0.46 -6.37
N ALA A 17 -5.16 -0.41 -6.03
CA ALA A 17 -4.67 -0.57 -4.66
C ALA A 17 -3.90 0.69 -4.22
N THR A 18 -4.15 1.13 -2.99
CA THR A 18 -3.54 2.33 -2.40
C THR A 18 -3.41 2.19 -0.89
N VAL A 19 -3.01 3.27 -0.24
CA VAL A 19 -3.03 3.45 1.22
C VAL A 19 -3.86 4.69 1.54
N ASP A 20 -4.54 4.70 2.68
CA ASP A 20 -5.14 5.93 3.21
C ASP A 20 -4.04 6.89 3.65
N ARG A 21 -3.78 7.91 2.83
CA ARG A 21 -2.73 8.90 3.08
C ARG A 21 -2.93 9.64 4.40
N ASP A 22 -4.17 10.00 4.72
CA ASP A 22 -4.45 10.79 5.93
C ASP A 22 -4.18 9.95 7.18
N LEU A 23 -4.55 8.67 7.14
CA LEU A 23 -4.24 7.72 8.20
C LEU A 23 -2.74 7.44 8.29
N LEU A 24 -2.05 7.27 7.16
CA LEU A 24 -0.61 7.06 7.12
C LEU A 24 0.15 8.22 7.75
N LEU A 25 -0.14 9.46 7.35
CA LEU A 25 0.52 10.66 7.88
C LEU A 25 0.24 10.84 9.38
N ARG A 26 -0.99 10.55 9.83
CA ARG A 26 -1.32 10.52 11.27
C ARG A 26 -0.49 9.46 12.00
N GLY A 27 -0.39 8.25 11.45
CA GLY A 27 0.41 7.16 12.01
C GLY A 27 1.90 7.51 12.11
N LEU A 28 2.49 8.07 11.05
CA LEU A 28 3.89 8.50 11.04
C LEU A 28 4.18 9.61 12.05
N ARG A 29 3.24 10.55 12.24
CA ARG A 29 3.35 11.58 13.30
C ARG A 29 3.37 10.95 14.69
N LEU A 30 2.43 10.05 14.98
CA LEU A 30 2.35 9.38 16.29
C LEU A 30 3.57 8.48 16.55
N ALA A 31 4.02 7.72 15.56
CA ALA A 31 5.23 6.92 15.67
C ALA A 31 6.47 7.79 15.92
N GLY A 32 6.52 8.99 15.33
CA GLY A 32 7.60 9.96 15.53
C GLY A 32 7.73 10.49 16.96
N LEU A 33 6.72 10.30 17.81
CA LEU A 33 6.78 10.65 19.23
C LEU A 33 7.61 9.66 20.05
N VAL A 34 7.73 8.42 19.58
CA VAL A 34 8.38 7.32 20.31
C VAL A 34 9.53 6.68 19.55
N TYR A 35 9.66 6.95 18.25
CA TYR A 35 10.66 6.38 17.36
C TYR A 35 11.35 7.46 16.54
N ARG A 36 12.69 7.45 16.55
CA ARG A 36 13.52 8.30 15.71
C ARG A 36 13.74 7.61 14.37
N PHE A 37 13.04 8.10 13.35
CA PHE A 37 13.21 7.60 11.99
C PHE A 37 14.63 7.90 11.46
N PRO A 38 15.16 7.03 10.58
CA PRO A 38 16.43 7.28 9.89
C PRO A 38 16.42 8.61 9.12
N PRO A 39 17.57 9.30 8.95
CA PRO A 39 17.66 10.56 8.20
C PRO A 39 17.14 10.47 6.76
N GLU A 40 17.28 9.30 6.14
CA GLU A 40 16.88 9.03 4.75
C GLU A 40 15.36 8.84 4.61
N PHE A 41 14.63 8.70 5.73
CA PHE A 41 13.19 8.51 5.73
C PHE A 41 12.46 9.86 5.57
N ASP A 42 12.18 10.23 4.33
CA ASP A 42 11.40 11.43 4.01
C ASP A 42 9.90 11.22 4.28
N ARG A 43 9.41 11.81 5.37
CA ARG A 43 7.99 11.80 5.72
C ARG A 43 7.15 12.65 4.78
N ALA A 44 7.71 13.75 4.26
CA ALA A 44 7.00 14.70 3.41
C ALA A 44 6.72 14.12 2.02
N ALA A 45 7.54 13.16 1.55
CA ALA A 45 7.25 12.39 0.33
C ALA A 45 5.84 11.76 0.36
N PHE A 46 5.36 11.36 1.53
CA PHE A 46 4.04 10.74 1.69
C PHE A 46 2.86 11.71 1.61
N GLU A 47 3.09 13.04 1.64
CA GLU A 47 2.03 14.03 1.48
C GLU A 47 1.44 14.04 0.07
N ARG A 48 2.24 13.61 -0.91
CA ARG A 48 1.84 13.52 -2.33
C ARG A 48 1.66 12.07 -2.80
N ALA A 49 2.21 11.09 -2.08
CA ALA A 49 1.98 9.68 -2.37
C ALA A 49 0.61 9.21 -1.87
N TYR A 50 0.09 8.12 -2.44
CA TYR A 50 -1.18 7.50 -2.04
C TYR A 50 -2.42 8.41 -2.15
N THR A 51 -3.55 7.91 -1.67
CA THR A 51 -4.86 8.51 -1.91
C THR A 51 -5.41 9.16 -0.62
N PRO A 52 -5.96 10.39 -0.68
CA PRO A 52 -6.67 10.96 0.47
C PRO A 52 -7.86 10.08 0.88
N GLY A 53 -8.13 10.00 2.18
CA GLY A 53 -9.09 9.06 2.75
C GLY A 53 -10.50 9.20 2.19
N ALA A 54 -10.89 10.43 1.83
CA ALA A 54 -12.18 10.76 1.24
C ALA A 54 -12.38 10.22 -0.19
N GLN A 55 -11.30 9.87 -0.90
CA GLN A 55 -11.36 9.31 -2.26
C GLN A 55 -11.27 7.77 -2.28
N ILE A 56 -11.04 7.14 -1.13
CA ILE A 56 -11.01 5.68 -1.04
C ILE A 56 -12.43 5.14 -1.10
N THR A 57 -12.69 4.21 -2.03
CA THR A 57 -14.02 3.62 -2.21
C THR A 57 -14.19 2.29 -1.49
N HIS A 58 -13.09 1.55 -1.24
CA HIS A 58 -13.14 0.27 -0.52
C HIS A 58 -12.06 0.18 0.55
N ARG A 59 -12.46 -0.33 1.72
CA ARG A 59 -11.59 -0.58 2.87
C ARG A 59 -11.83 -2.01 3.32
N LEU A 60 -10.84 -2.89 3.17
CA LEU A 60 -10.98 -4.32 3.46
C LEU A 60 -10.10 -4.68 4.66
N SER A 61 -10.71 -5.24 5.70
CA SER A 61 -9.95 -5.83 6.81
C SER A 61 -9.44 -7.21 6.40
N VAL A 62 -8.12 -7.34 6.36
CA VAL A 62 -7.39 -8.58 6.02
C VAL A 62 -6.59 -9.10 7.22
N ARG A 63 -6.88 -8.63 8.44
CA ARG A 63 -6.15 -8.99 9.67
C ARG A 63 -5.98 -10.49 9.88
N ARG A 64 -7.02 -11.28 9.56
CA ARG A 64 -6.98 -12.76 9.64
C ARG A 64 -5.91 -13.40 8.74
N HIS A 65 -5.48 -12.70 7.69
CA HIS A 65 -4.44 -13.14 6.75
C HIS A 65 -3.07 -12.50 7.02
N ALA A 66 -2.91 -11.72 8.10
CA ALA A 66 -1.67 -10.99 8.39
C ALA A 66 -0.46 -11.93 8.53
N ALA A 67 -0.65 -13.11 9.13
CA ALA A 67 0.43 -14.10 9.26
C ALA A 67 0.92 -14.61 7.90
N ALA A 68 0.00 -14.96 6.99
CA ALA A 68 0.33 -15.40 5.64
C ALA A 68 1.01 -14.28 4.81
N LYS A 69 0.48 -13.05 4.90
CA LYS A 69 1.08 -11.86 4.27
C LYS A 69 2.52 -11.63 4.73
N ARG A 70 2.76 -11.73 6.04
CA ARG A 70 4.09 -11.59 6.62
C ARG A 70 5.05 -12.69 6.17
N ALA A 71 4.60 -13.94 6.13
CA ALA A 71 5.40 -15.06 5.64
C ALA A 71 5.79 -14.88 4.16
N SER A 72 4.86 -14.41 3.32
CA SER A 72 5.13 -14.09 1.92
C SER A 72 6.18 -12.99 1.76
N MET A 73 6.10 -11.92 2.56
CA MET A 73 7.13 -10.86 2.59
C MET A 73 8.50 -11.40 3.00
N ALA A 74 8.57 -12.28 4.00
CA ALA A 74 9.82 -12.90 4.44
C ALA A 74 10.44 -13.77 3.35
N ALA A 75 9.63 -14.56 2.65
CA ALA A 75 10.08 -15.36 1.52
C ALA A 75 10.65 -14.49 0.39
N HIS A 76 9.98 -13.37 0.06
CA HIS A 76 10.49 -12.43 -0.95
C HIS A 76 11.87 -11.86 -0.56
N VAL A 77 12.04 -11.41 0.68
CA VAL A 77 13.35 -10.91 1.17
C VAL A 77 14.44 -11.97 1.04
N SER A 78 14.12 -13.25 1.29
CA SER A 78 15.10 -14.33 1.16
C SER A 78 15.47 -14.70 -0.29
N GLN A 79 14.68 -14.29 -1.28
CA GLN A 79 14.85 -14.68 -2.69
C GLN A 79 15.54 -13.61 -3.55
N THR A 80 15.70 -12.38 -3.07
CA THR A 80 16.13 -11.22 -3.88
C THR A 80 17.39 -10.54 -3.34
N GLY A 81 18.27 -10.09 -4.25
CA GLY A 81 19.64 -9.62 -3.96
C GLY A 81 19.81 -8.19 -3.39
N GLY A 82 18.77 -7.57 -2.80
CA GLY A 82 18.95 -6.38 -1.95
C GLY A 82 18.66 -5.01 -2.57
N GLY A 83 17.54 -4.84 -3.26
CA GLY A 83 17.00 -3.55 -3.69
C GLY A 83 16.27 -2.73 -2.60
N GLU A 84 15.74 -1.57 -2.99
CA GLU A 84 15.01 -0.64 -2.09
C GLU A 84 13.68 -1.22 -1.57
N SER A 85 12.98 -1.97 -2.43
CA SER A 85 11.76 -2.71 -2.07
C SER A 85 12.03 -3.71 -0.96
N GLU A 86 13.17 -4.40 -0.99
CA GLU A 86 13.60 -5.38 -0.01
C GLU A 86 13.94 -4.72 1.33
N ARG A 87 14.61 -3.56 1.31
CA ARG A 87 14.87 -2.79 2.55
C ARG A 87 13.56 -2.37 3.21
N THR A 88 12.58 -1.96 2.41
CA THR A 88 11.23 -1.63 2.89
C THR A 88 10.55 -2.85 3.50
N LEU A 89 10.55 -3.99 2.80
CA LEU A 89 9.97 -5.24 3.31
C LEU A 89 10.67 -5.70 4.60
N ALA A 90 12.01 -5.66 4.64
CA ALA A 90 12.78 -6.00 5.82
C ALA A 90 12.42 -5.09 7.01
N ALA A 91 12.22 -3.78 6.79
CA ALA A 91 11.76 -2.86 7.83
C ALA A 91 10.36 -3.23 8.35
N LEU A 92 9.40 -3.56 7.47
CA LEU A 92 8.07 -4.01 7.86
C LEU A 92 8.11 -5.32 8.67
N LEU A 93 9.05 -6.22 8.35
CA LEU A 93 9.26 -7.46 9.10
C LEU A 93 9.86 -7.23 10.49
N ARG A 94 10.39 -6.05 10.83
CA ARG A 94 10.82 -5.75 12.21
C ARG A 94 9.66 -5.39 13.14
N ILE A 95 8.48 -5.10 12.59
CA ILE A 95 7.28 -4.78 13.38
C ILE A 95 6.79 -6.06 14.09
N PRO A 96 6.50 -6.01 15.41
CA PRO A 96 5.91 -7.13 16.15
C PRO A 96 4.60 -7.60 15.54
N GLY A 97 4.33 -8.91 15.55
CA GLY A 97 3.18 -9.54 14.87
C GLY A 97 1.81 -8.88 15.14
N PRO A 98 1.42 -8.63 16.40
CA PRO A 98 0.15 -7.96 16.71
C PRO A 98 0.05 -6.56 16.11
N ILE A 99 1.16 -5.81 16.12
CA ILE A 99 1.26 -4.46 15.56
C ILE A 99 1.23 -4.54 14.03
N PHE A 100 1.91 -5.51 13.42
CA PHE A 100 1.89 -5.76 11.99
C PHE A 100 0.45 -6.00 11.50
N GLY A 101 -0.30 -6.85 12.19
CA GLY A 101 -1.71 -7.09 11.87
C GLY A 101 -2.59 -5.85 12.02
N TRP A 102 -2.28 -4.97 12.96
CA TRP A 102 -2.98 -3.68 13.09
C TRP A 102 -2.66 -2.71 11.95
N VAL A 103 -1.37 -2.57 11.60
CA VAL A 103 -0.88 -1.58 10.63
C VAL A 103 -1.13 -2.03 9.19
N LEU A 104 -0.88 -3.30 8.87
CA LEU A 104 -0.94 -3.85 7.51
C LEU A 104 -2.13 -4.78 7.27
N GLY A 105 -3.04 -4.87 8.24
CA GLY A 105 -4.25 -5.68 8.17
C GLY A 105 -5.45 -4.96 7.56
N THR A 106 -5.25 -3.80 6.94
CA THR A 106 -6.26 -3.14 6.11
C THR A 106 -5.69 -2.93 4.72
N GLU A 107 -6.51 -3.16 3.69
CA GLU A 107 -6.20 -2.88 2.30
C GLU A 107 -7.21 -1.88 1.75
N TRP A 108 -6.72 -0.88 1.01
CA TRP A 108 -7.52 0.23 0.51
C TRP A 108 -7.50 0.25 -1.01
N TYR A 109 -8.65 0.57 -1.61
CA TYR A 109 -8.79 0.64 -3.05
C TYR A 109 -9.60 1.85 -3.50
N VAL A 110 -9.23 2.37 -4.66
CA VAL A 110 -10.05 3.32 -5.44
C VAL A 110 -10.66 2.57 -6.61
N ARG A 111 -11.97 2.71 -6.79
CA ARG A 111 -12.66 2.17 -7.95
C ARG A 111 -12.53 3.17 -9.08
N ARG A 112 -12.04 2.69 -10.22
CA ARG A 112 -12.09 3.37 -11.49
C ARG A 112 -13.00 2.58 -12.40
N ASP A 113 -13.86 3.29 -13.11
CA ASP A 113 -14.65 2.72 -14.20
C ASP A 113 -13.97 3.19 -15.50
N PRO A 114 -13.12 2.35 -16.12
CA PRO A 114 -12.23 2.79 -17.21
C PRO A 114 -12.96 3.23 -18.47
N GLY A 115 -14.29 3.01 -18.54
CA GLY A 115 -15.09 3.09 -19.74
C GLY A 115 -14.72 1.97 -20.72
N VAL A 116 -15.69 1.45 -21.46
CA VAL A 116 -15.37 0.77 -22.73
C VAL A 116 -14.80 1.86 -23.63
N GLY A 117 -13.56 1.66 -24.11
CA GLY A 117 -12.87 2.65 -24.92
C GLY A 117 -13.78 3.15 -26.05
N ALA A 118 -13.79 4.48 -26.24
CA ALA A 118 -14.32 5.11 -27.43
C ALA A 118 -13.89 4.29 -28.65
N ALA A 119 -14.87 3.78 -29.40
CA ALA A 119 -14.64 3.19 -30.69
C ALA A 119 -13.81 4.19 -31.50
N VAL A 120 -12.62 3.75 -31.91
CA VAL A 120 -11.81 4.47 -32.89
C VAL A 120 -12.68 4.58 -34.14
N SER A 121 -13.16 5.80 -34.41
CA SER A 121 -13.72 6.20 -35.71
C SER A 121 -12.60 6.46 -36.70
#